data_AF-A0A3A8B365-F1
#
_entry.id   AF-A0A3A8B365-F1
#
_cell.length_a   1.000
_cell.length_b   1.000
_cell.length_c   1.000
_cell.angle_alpha   90.00
_cell.angle_beta   90.00
_cell.angle_gamma   90.00
#
_symmetry.space_group_name_H-M   'P 1'
#
loop_
_entity.id
_entity.type
_entity.pdbx_description
1 polymer ?
#
loop_
_entity_poly.entity_id
_entity_poly.type
_entity_poly.pdbx_seq_one_letter_code
_entity_poly.pdbx_strand_id
1 'polypeptide(L)'
;MGIASSLRVGALRMRVHHAQAAPPEMPDRAALAEVIDRVLGETLDEADSGYWVIRRLALPFRAEPSFGLSGLMDAFACRLRDAMRRVLAGEIVDGVRRYDSRAHWLAACIRAQASDAAAHQWRFSRYRELAALPPGDAVRLTLEREPRDALAALGLLAEGGQIRPLCARIGERAARGVLRGVLPARAGADALPDALLQRLLHEEVAAAPRAPHGAMLAAVARYAQARLLAPLPRFRILAQAVAAIPVPPGPSATGATWQGAPDPSPEVPRFDHSGEIRNITGKEANAASDTSPEPPLADDGARLETGFAGVFALWRSVLEMGLLSLLPDGAEGGPDRLALAATLAGPEHAAAWRDPALHWLCGYRPEGADAPPPPPPDLGARFARHFAEWRAPRRVEPTISRIGRVTLLRDRATGDWLALGDRRRCLAAQRALAAPLRDAAPGMRDPSIDLDWFGVRHRKARRAWALLARAAYGDFARRLHGLEGASAAWLWDRLLTGWGALYPGAPAIMALPRADLDLVLRMGGLDGAVIETAGGPVRLQLPGAG
;
A
#
# COMPACT_ATOMS: atom_id res chain seq x y z
N MET A 1 29.52 -18.07 -28.50
CA MET A 1 28.51 -17.92 -27.42
C MET A 1 27.25 -17.39 -28.08
N GLY A 2 26.32 -18.30 -28.42
CA GLY A 2 25.14 -17.97 -29.22
C GLY A 2 24.18 -17.07 -28.46
N ILE A 3 23.66 -16.06 -29.16
CA ILE A 3 22.63 -15.15 -28.67
C ILE A 3 21.36 -15.99 -28.52
N ALA A 4 21.11 -16.47 -27.29
CA ALA A 4 19.84 -17.06 -26.93
C ALA A 4 18.82 -15.92 -26.82
N SER A 5 18.29 -15.49 -27.97
CA SER A 5 16.99 -14.85 -28.08
C SER A 5 16.00 -15.73 -27.31
N SER A 6 15.64 -15.31 -26.10
CA SER A 6 14.91 -16.15 -25.16
C SER A 6 13.44 -16.24 -25.57
N LEU A 7 13.15 -16.96 -26.64
CA LEU A 7 11.80 -17.39 -26.96
C LEU A 7 11.37 -18.38 -25.88
N ARG A 8 10.53 -17.91 -24.95
CA ARG A 8 9.90 -18.79 -23.97
C ARG A 8 8.54 -19.23 -24.49
N VAL A 9 8.52 -20.39 -25.15
CA VAL A 9 7.25 -21.05 -25.52
C VAL A 9 6.60 -21.57 -24.24
N GLY A 10 5.56 -20.88 -23.77
CA GLY A 10 4.86 -21.26 -22.54
C GLY A 10 4.11 -22.58 -22.66
N ALA A 11 3.31 -22.73 -23.72
CA ALA A 11 2.63 -23.97 -24.05
C ALA A 11 2.34 -24.03 -25.55
N LEU A 12 2.73 -25.14 -26.19
CA LEU A 12 2.34 -25.45 -27.55
C LEU A 12 1.20 -26.48 -27.48
N ARG A 13 0.09 -26.20 -28.16
CA ARG A 13 -1.01 -27.15 -28.34
C ARG A 13 -1.23 -27.37 -29.83
N MET A 14 -0.89 -28.56 -30.29
CA MET A 14 -1.22 -29.00 -31.65
C MET A 14 -2.50 -29.81 -31.62
N ARG A 15 -3.49 -29.42 -32.43
CA ARG A 15 -4.72 -30.17 -32.65
C ARG A 15 -4.73 -30.63 -34.09
N VAL A 16 -4.67 -31.94 -34.31
CA VAL A 16 -4.71 -32.53 -35.64
C VAL A 16 -6.10 -33.13 -35.85
N HIS A 17 -6.85 -32.54 -36.78
CA HIS A 17 -8.09 -33.12 -37.28
C HIS A 17 -7.73 -34.02 -38.47
N HIS A 18 -7.96 -35.32 -38.34
CA HIS A 18 -7.66 -36.32 -39.37
C HIS A 18 -8.93 -37.08 -39.74
N ALA A 19 -9.04 -37.46 -41.02
CA ALA A 19 -10.20 -38.20 -41.55
C ALA A 19 -9.92 -39.72 -41.69
N GLN A 20 -8.72 -40.17 -41.34
CA GLN A 20 -8.31 -41.57 -41.40
C GLN A 20 -8.68 -42.33 -40.10
N ALA A 21 -8.72 -43.66 -40.18
CA ALA A 21 -9.04 -44.53 -39.04
C ALA A 21 -7.97 -44.55 -37.93
N ALA A 22 -6.72 -44.19 -38.25
CA ALA A 22 -5.61 -44.11 -37.29
C ALA A 22 -5.04 -42.68 -37.23
N PRO A 23 -4.75 -42.16 -36.03
CA PRO A 23 -4.16 -40.83 -35.87
C PRO A 23 -2.73 -40.79 -36.43
N PRO A 24 -2.32 -39.68 -37.07
CA PRO A 24 -0.95 -39.52 -37.52
C PRO A 24 0.01 -39.51 -36.32
N GLU A 25 1.23 -39.98 -36.55
CA GLU A 25 2.30 -39.92 -35.56
C GLU A 25 2.55 -38.46 -35.17
N MET A 26 2.54 -38.20 -33.87
CA MET A 26 2.71 -36.85 -33.34
C MET A 26 4.19 -36.59 -33.05
N PRO A 27 4.72 -35.42 -33.46
CA PRO A 27 6.09 -35.03 -33.15
C PRO A 27 6.28 -34.93 -31.65
N ASP A 28 7.47 -35.30 -31.19
CA ASP A 28 7.86 -35.01 -29.83
C ASP A 28 8.21 -33.52 -29.65
N ARG A 29 8.48 -33.15 -28.40
CA ARG A 29 8.82 -31.77 -28.03
C ARG A 29 10.15 -31.31 -28.64
N ALA A 30 11.11 -32.21 -28.84
CA ALA A 30 12.43 -31.85 -29.34
C ALA A 30 12.38 -31.51 -30.83
N ALA A 31 11.71 -32.35 -31.63
CA ALA A 31 11.50 -32.11 -33.05
C ALA A 31 10.73 -30.80 -33.31
N LEU A 32 9.70 -30.52 -32.50
CA LEU A 32 8.97 -29.25 -32.59
C LEU A 32 9.84 -28.05 -32.20
N ALA A 33 10.68 -28.17 -31.17
CA ALA A 33 11.58 -27.08 -30.77
C ALA A 33 12.60 -26.77 -31.87
N GLU A 34 13.18 -27.80 -32.49
CA GLU A 34 14.13 -27.64 -33.60
C GLU A 34 13.50 -26.93 -34.80
N VAL A 35 12.27 -27.31 -35.18
CA VAL A 35 11.54 -26.65 -36.27
C VAL A 35 11.22 -25.20 -35.93
N ILE A 36 10.81 -24.91 -34.69
CA ILE A 36 10.54 -23.55 -34.23
C ILE A 36 11.81 -22.71 -34.28
N ASP A 37 12.92 -23.21 -33.73
CA ASP A 37 14.19 -22.50 -33.69
C ASP A 37 14.71 -22.22 -35.11
N ARG A 38 14.65 -23.21 -36.01
CA ARG A 38 14.99 -23.05 -37.42
C ARG A 38 14.14 -21.95 -38.09
N VAL A 39 12.82 -22.03 -37.98
CA VAL A 39 11.92 -21.07 -38.63
C VAL A 39 12.13 -19.66 -38.07
N LEU A 40 12.33 -19.52 -36.77
CA LEU A 40 12.58 -18.21 -36.17
C LEU A 40 13.95 -17.65 -36.56
N GLY A 41 14.99 -18.49 -36.63
CA GLY A 41 16.31 -18.08 -37.13
C GLY A 41 16.29 -17.63 -38.58
N GLU A 42 15.44 -18.22 -39.42
CA GLU A 42 15.25 -17.80 -40.82
C GLU A 42 14.41 -16.52 -40.97
N THR A 43 13.55 -16.21 -39.98
CA THR A 43 12.52 -15.18 -40.13
C THR A 43 12.80 -13.91 -39.33
N LEU A 44 13.54 -14.02 -38.22
CA LEU A 44 13.90 -12.91 -37.35
C LEU A 44 15.29 -12.39 -37.73
N ASP A 45 15.39 -11.07 -37.90
CA ASP A 45 16.68 -10.41 -38.02
C ASP A 45 17.36 -10.38 -36.65
N GLU A 46 18.62 -10.81 -36.57
CA GLU A 46 19.41 -10.76 -35.33
C GLU A 46 19.63 -9.31 -34.84
N ALA A 47 19.52 -8.32 -35.74
CA ALA A 47 19.58 -6.91 -35.40
C ALA A 47 18.27 -6.35 -34.82
N ASP A 48 17.15 -7.09 -34.90
CA ASP A 48 15.85 -6.64 -34.40
C ASP A 48 15.78 -6.74 -32.86
N SER A 49 15.80 -5.59 -32.19
CA SER A 49 15.65 -5.50 -30.73
C SER A 49 14.21 -5.73 -30.23
N GLY A 50 13.27 -6.01 -31.15
CA GLY A 50 11.85 -6.15 -30.89
C GLY A 50 11.54 -7.19 -29.82
N TYR A 51 10.67 -6.81 -28.89
CA TYR A 51 10.16 -7.71 -27.85
C TYR A 51 8.73 -8.14 -28.14
N TRP A 52 8.51 -9.44 -28.24
CA TRP A 52 7.25 -10.03 -28.64
C TRP A 52 6.58 -10.74 -27.47
N VAL A 53 5.30 -10.45 -27.25
CA VAL A 53 4.47 -11.18 -26.29
C VAL A 53 3.38 -11.92 -27.04
N ILE A 54 3.46 -13.25 -27.01
CA ILE A 54 2.56 -14.16 -27.72
C ILE A 54 1.73 -14.92 -26.68
N ARG A 55 0.44 -14.62 -26.56
CA ARG A 55 -0.52 -15.39 -25.76
C ARG A 55 -0.96 -16.65 -26.49
N ARG A 56 -1.26 -16.51 -27.77
CA ARG A 56 -1.74 -17.58 -28.63
C ARG A 56 -1.40 -17.23 -30.07
N LEU A 57 -0.76 -18.15 -30.77
CA LEU A 57 -0.59 -18.10 -32.21
C LEU A 57 -1.36 -19.27 -32.79
N ALA A 58 -2.44 -18.99 -33.52
CA ALA A 58 -3.21 -20.02 -34.20
C ALA A 58 -2.58 -20.28 -35.57
N LEU A 59 -2.13 -21.52 -35.79
CA LEU A 59 -1.54 -21.96 -37.05
C LEU A 59 -2.47 -22.99 -37.70
N PRO A 60 -3.60 -22.56 -38.32
CA PRO A 60 -4.49 -23.50 -38.98
C PRO A 60 -3.80 -24.08 -40.21
N PHE A 61 -3.75 -25.41 -40.30
CA PHE A 61 -3.35 -26.10 -41.51
C PHE A 61 -4.07 -27.44 -41.64
N ARG A 62 -4.19 -27.91 -42.88
CA ARG A 62 -4.77 -29.20 -43.20
C ARG A 62 -3.61 -30.15 -43.47
N ALA A 63 -3.54 -31.25 -42.70
CA ALA A 63 -2.62 -32.33 -42.98
C ALA A 63 -3.22 -33.21 -44.09
N GLU A 64 -2.42 -33.58 -45.09
CA GLU A 64 -2.87 -34.53 -46.10
C GLU A 64 -2.82 -35.97 -45.55
N PRO A 65 -3.67 -36.88 -46.05
CA PRO A 65 -3.68 -38.28 -45.63
C PRO A 65 -2.33 -39.00 -45.79
N SER A 66 -1.47 -38.49 -46.68
CA SER A 66 -0.13 -39.02 -46.98
C SER A 66 0.98 -38.45 -46.09
N PHE A 67 0.67 -37.51 -45.18
CA PHE A 67 1.71 -36.87 -44.37
C PHE A 67 2.25 -37.83 -43.30
N GLY A 68 3.48 -38.29 -43.50
CA GLY A 68 4.31 -38.79 -42.40
C GLY A 68 4.77 -37.64 -41.49
N LEU A 69 5.52 -37.98 -40.43
CA LEU A 69 6.03 -37.02 -39.44
C LEU A 69 6.77 -35.82 -40.08
N SER A 70 7.63 -36.07 -41.08
CA SER A 70 8.35 -35.02 -41.81
C SER A 70 7.40 -34.05 -42.51
N GLY A 71 6.39 -34.58 -43.23
CA GLY A 71 5.42 -33.73 -43.95
C GLY A 71 4.59 -32.87 -43.00
N LEU A 72 4.24 -33.40 -41.82
CA LEU A 72 3.58 -32.63 -40.77
C LEU A 72 4.48 -31.50 -40.23
N MET A 73 5.77 -31.77 -40.04
CA MET A 73 6.76 -30.78 -39.59
C MET A 73 7.02 -29.69 -40.62
N ASP A 74 7.10 -30.03 -41.90
CA ASP A 74 7.26 -29.05 -42.96
C ASP A 74 6.01 -28.17 -43.14
N ALA A 75 4.81 -28.76 -43.04
CA ALA A 75 3.56 -28.03 -43.06
C ALA A 75 3.44 -27.06 -41.87
N PHE A 76 3.81 -27.51 -40.66
CA PHE A 76 3.88 -26.68 -39.47
C PHE A 76 4.91 -25.55 -39.63
N ALA A 77 6.11 -25.86 -40.11
CA ALA A 77 7.19 -24.89 -40.33
C ALA A 77 6.76 -23.78 -41.31
N CYS A 78 6.16 -24.16 -42.44
CA CYS A 78 5.66 -23.24 -43.45
C CYS A 78 4.62 -22.27 -42.85
N ARG A 79 3.69 -22.81 -42.06
CA ARG A 79 2.61 -22.02 -41.45
C ARG A 79 3.08 -21.13 -40.32
N LEU A 80 4.03 -21.59 -39.52
CA LEU A 80 4.70 -20.76 -38.52
C LEU A 80 5.44 -19.61 -39.21
N ARG A 81 6.17 -19.88 -40.30
CA ARG A 81 6.89 -18.87 -41.08
C ARG A 81 5.92 -17.82 -41.64
N ASP A 82 4.83 -18.25 -42.26
CA ASP A 82 3.79 -17.36 -42.78
C ASP A 82 3.18 -16.50 -41.68
N ALA A 83 2.82 -17.12 -40.55
CA ALA A 83 2.25 -16.40 -39.42
C ALA A 83 3.23 -15.36 -38.88
N MET A 84 4.50 -15.71 -38.69
CA MET A 84 5.55 -14.81 -38.23
C MET A 84 5.78 -13.65 -39.22
N ARG A 85 5.81 -13.91 -40.53
CA ARG A 85 5.92 -12.87 -41.57
C ARG A 85 4.76 -11.87 -41.51
N ARG A 86 3.54 -12.35 -41.31
CA ARG A 86 2.36 -11.49 -41.13
C ARG A 86 2.49 -10.62 -39.88
N VAL A 87 2.92 -11.20 -38.76
CA VAL A 87 3.14 -10.39 -37.54
C VAL A 87 4.26 -9.37 -37.74
N LEU A 88 5.35 -9.74 -38.44
CA LEU A 88 6.46 -8.85 -38.76
C LEU A 88 6.07 -7.72 -39.71
N ALA A 89 5.16 -7.98 -40.66
CA ALA A 89 4.56 -6.98 -41.53
C ALA A 89 3.61 -6.01 -40.78
N GLY A 90 3.43 -6.19 -39.46
CA GLY A 90 2.59 -5.33 -38.63
C GLY A 90 1.11 -5.68 -38.66
N GLU A 91 0.72 -6.84 -39.22
CA GLU A 91 -0.66 -7.30 -39.15
C GLU A 91 -1.08 -7.50 -37.69
N ILE A 92 -2.28 -7.01 -37.35
CA ILE A 92 -2.87 -7.23 -36.03
C ILE A 92 -3.28 -8.70 -35.94
N VAL A 93 -2.45 -9.50 -35.28
CA VAL A 93 -2.75 -10.90 -34.98
C VAL A 93 -3.25 -11.01 -33.55
N ASP A 94 -4.46 -11.57 -33.39
CA ASP A 94 -5.07 -11.79 -32.09
C ASP A 94 -4.13 -12.56 -31.16
N GLY A 95 -3.85 -11.97 -29.99
CA GLY A 95 -2.98 -12.58 -28.99
C GLY A 95 -1.48 -12.41 -29.24
N VAL A 96 -1.07 -11.57 -30.21
CA VAL A 96 0.33 -11.17 -30.41
C VAL A 96 0.48 -9.67 -30.25
N ARG A 97 1.50 -9.24 -29.50
CA ARG A 97 1.86 -7.83 -29.36
C ARG A 97 3.37 -7.66 -29.49
N ARG A 98 3.79 -6.79 -30.40
CA ARG A 98 5.17 -6.33 -30.55
C ARG A 98 5.41 -5.05 -29.73
N TYR A 99 6.62 -4.93 -29.22
CA TYR A 99 7.22 -3.74 -28.62
C TYR A 99 8.59 -3.54 -29.24
N ASP A 100 9.08 -2.31 -29.31
CA ASP A 100 10.37 -2.00 -29.97
C ASP A 100 11.56 -2.55 -29.18
N SER A 101 11.38 -2.70 -27.87
CA SER A 101 12.32 -3.40 -27.01
C SER A 101 11.67 -3.94 -25.75
N ARG A 102 12.43 -4.72 -24.98
CA ARG A 102 12.00 -5.21 -23.67
C ARG A 102 11.71 -4.06 -22.70
N ALA A 103 12.46 -2.98 -22.77
CA ALA A 103 12.22 -1.76 -22.00
C ALA A 103 10.87 -1.10 -22.36
N HIS A 104 10.47 -1.10 -23.64
CA HIS A 104 9.15 -0.60 -24.06
C HIS A 104 8.01 -1.43 -23.49
N TRP A 105 8.16 -2.76 -23.48
CA TRP A 105 7.19 -3.64 -22.83
C TRP A 105 7.12 -3.40 -21.32
N LEU A 106 8.28 -3.26 -20.65
CA LEU A 106 8.35 -3.01 -19.22
C LEU A 106 7.73 -1.66 -18.85
N ALA A 107 8.00 -0.60 -19.62
CA ALA A 107 7.37 0.72 -19.45
C ALA A 107 5.84 0.62 -19.58
N ALA A 108 5.34 -0.13 -20.58
CA ALA A 108 3.91 -0.37 -20.73
C ALA A 108 3.33 -1.17 -19.55
N CYS A 109 4.08 -2.14 -19.02
CA CYS A 109 3.68 -2.91 -17.84
C CYS A 109 3.59 -2.03 -16.60
N ILE A 110 4.60 -1.20 -16.32
CA ILE A 110 4.63 -0.26 -15.19
C ILE A 110 3.42 0.68 -15.21
N ARG A 111 3.06 1.21 -16.38
CA ARG A 111 1.86 2.06 -16.51
C ARG A 111 0.60 1.31 -16.16
N ALA A 112 0.45 0.09 -16.68
CA ALA A 112 -0.71 -0.73 -16.42
C ALA A 112 -0.79 -1.14 -14.94
N GLN A 113 0.34 -1.42 -14.27
CA GLN A 113 0.37 -1.70 -12.83
C GLN A 113 0.00 -0.45 -12.02
N ALA A 114 0.56 0.71 -12.39
CA ALA A 114 0.26 1.96 -11.72
C ALA A 114 -1.24 2.33 -11.81
N SER A 115 -1.90 2.00 -12.93
CA SER A 115 -3.32 2.29 -13.17
C SER A 115 -4.27 1.14 -12.83
N ASP A 116 -3.80 0.08 -12.16
CA ASP A 116 -4.57 -1.15 -11.88
C ASP A 116 -5.17 -1.85 -13.13
N ALA A 117 -4.63 -1.55 -14.31
CA ALA A 117 -5.09 -2.12 -15.58
C ALA A 117 -4.33 -3.39 -15.98
N ALA A 118 -3.26 -3.74 -15.25
CA ALA A 118 -2.42 -4.89 -15.58
C ALA A 118 -3.14 -6.23 -15.43
N ALA A 119 -4.04 -6.37 -14.43
CA ALA A 119 -4.81 -7.59 -14.17
C ALA A 119 -5.61 -8.07 -15.39
N HIS A 120 -6.11 -7.12 -16.17
CA HIS A 120 -7.00 -7.37 -17.31
C HIS A 120 -6.25 -7.55 -18.63
N GLN A 121 -4.92 -7.38 -18.63
CA GLN A 121 -4.11 -7.41 -19.83
C GLN A 121 -3.25 -8.67 -19.88
N TRP A 122 -3.64 -9.61 -20.75
CA TRP A 122 -2.95 -10.89 -20.92
C TRP A 122 -1.45 -10.78 -21.20
N ARG A 123 -1.01 -9.66 -21.80
CA ARG A 123 0.39 -9.37 -22.13
C ARG A 123 1.28 -9.09 -20.92
N PHE A 124 0.66 -8.90 -19.75
CA PHE A 124 1.34 -8.75 -18.45
C PHE A 124 1.04 -9.92 -17.52
N SER A 125 0.58 -11.06 -18.06
CA SER A 125 0.21 -12.25 -17.27
C SER A 125 1.34 -12.76 -16.36
N ARG A 126 2.60 -12.51 -16.72
CA ARG A 126 3.79 -12.82 -15.90
C ARG A 126 3.82 -12.10 -14.54
N TYR A 127 3.09 -11.01 -14.40
CA TYR A 127 2.98 -10.23 -13.15
C TYR A 127 1.54 -10.16 -12.67
N ARG A 128 0.70 -11.13 -13.06
CA ARG A 128 -0.71 -11.15 -12.69
C ARG A 128 -0.89 -11.23 -11.17
N GLU A 129 0.01 -11.92 -10.48
CA GLU A 129 0.03 -12.01 -9.03
C GLU A 129 0.35 -10.67 -8.36
N LEU A 130 1.06 -9.76 -9.04
CA LEU A 130 1.36 -8.43 -8.51
C LEU A 130 0.16 -7.49 -8.57
N ALA A 131 -0.86 -7.79 -9.39
CA ALA A 131 -2.03 -6.95 -9.53
C ALA A 131 -2.93 -6.93 -8.27
N ALA A 132 -2.71 -7.84 -7.32
CA ALA A 132 -3.39 -7.81 -6.02
C ALA A 132 -2.72 -6.85 -5.02
N LEU A 133 -1.51 -6.34 -5.33
CA LEU A 133 -0.76 -5.45 -4.47
C LEU A 133 -1.11 -3.99 -4.75
N PRO A 134 -0.84 -3.05 -3.82
CA PRO A 134 -0.96 -1.64 -4.11
C PRO A 134 -0.09 -1.24 -5.32
N PRO A 135 -0.51 -0.24 -6.12
CA PRO A 135 0.20 0.16 -7.34
C PRO A 135 1.69 0.44 -7.13
N GLY A 136 2.05 1.08 -6.02
CA GLY A 136 3.45 1.37 -5.70
C GLY A 136 4.31 0.13 -5.47
N ASP A 137 3.78 -0.87 -4.76
CA ASP A 137 4.49 -2.14 -4.50
C ASP A 137 4.54 -3.00 -5.77
N ALA A 138 3.46 -3.03 -6.56
CA ALA A 138 3.42 -3.73 -7.84
C ALA A 138 4.47 -3.18 -8.82
N VAL A 139 4.60 -1.85 -8.94
CA VAL A 139 5.61 -1.19 -9.79
C VAL A 139 7.02 -1.49 -9.29
N ARG A 140 7.27 -1.38 -7.99
CA ARG A 140 8.57 -1.67 -7.39
C ARG A 140 9.02 -3.11 -7.65
N LEU A 141 8.18 -4.09 -7.34
CA LEU A 141 8.49 -5.51 -7.55
C LEU A 141 8.62 -5.87 -9.04
N THR A 142 7.88 -5.19 -9.93
CA THR A 142 8.04 -5.36 -11.38
C THR A 142 9.43 -4.93 -11.84
N LEU A 143 9.91 -3.78 -11.38
CA LEU A 143 11.26 -3.26 -11.69
C LEU A 143 12.37 -4.10 -11.06
N GLU A 144 12.21 -4.56 -9.82
CA GLU A 144 13.18 -5.44 -9.13
C GLU A 144 13.37 -6.79 -9.85
N ARG A 145 12.32 -7.29 -10.50
CA ARG A 145 12.37 -8.55 -11.28
C ARG A 145 13.01 -8.36 -12.66
N GLU A 146 13.13 -7.12 -13.14
CA GLU A 146 13.69 -6.78 -14.47
C GLU A 146 14.79 -5.72 -14.37
N PRO A 147 15.85 -5.94 -13.56
CA PRO A 147 16.82 -4.90 -13.25
C PRO A 147 17.64 -4.43 -14.46
N ARG A 148 17.76 -5.27 -15.50
CA ARG A 148 18.49 -4.94 -16.74
C ARG A 148 17.78 -3.87 -17.56
N ASP A 149 16.45 -3.94 -17.63
CA ASP A 149 15.62 -3.05 -18.47
C ASP A 149 14.95 -1.93 -17.67
N ALA A 150 15.00 -2.01 -16.33
CA ALA A 150 14.34 -1.11 -15.41
C ALA A 150 14.64 0.37 -15.69
N LEU A 151 15.92 0.73 -15.82
CA LEU A 151 16.30 2.13 -16.03
C LEU A 151 15.90 2.64 -17.41
N ALA A 152 16.07 1.82 -18.45
CA ALA A 152 15.63 2.13 -19.81
C ALA A 152 14.11 2.36 -19.86
N ALA A 153 13.33 1.51 -19.16
CA ALA A 153 11.89 1.65 -19.07
C ALA A 153 11.47 2.96 -18.38
N LEU A 154 12.18 3.37 -17.32
CA LEU A 154 11.94 4.67 -16.68
C LEU A 154 12.28 5.83 -17.63
N GLY A 155 13.36 5.73 -18.41
CA GLY A 155 13.72 6.71 -19.45
C GLY A 155 12.60 6.89 -20.49
N LEU A 156 12.03 5.79 -20.98
CA LEU A 156 10.88 5.83 -21.91
C LEU A 156 9.63 6.45 -21.29
N LEU A 157 9.42 6.27 -19.98
CA LEU A 157 8.33 6.93 -19.27
C LEU A 157 8.57 8.44 -19.08
N ALA A 158 9.83 8.86 -18.92
CA ALA A 158 10.18 10.27 -18.90
C ALA A 158 10.00 10.92 -20.28
N GLU A 159 10.41 10.23 -21.34
CA GLU A 159 10.22 10.67 -22.73
C GLU A 159 8.75 10.92 -23.07
N GLY A 160 7.86 10.02 -22.64
CA GLY A 160 6.42 10.18 -22.82
C GLY A 160 5.76 11.16 -21.83
N GLY A 161 6.52 11.88 -20.99
CA GLY A 161 5.97 12.79 -19.97
C GLY A 161 5.19 12.09 -18.84
N GLN A 162 5.34 10.78 -18.70
CA GLN A 162 4.54 9.94 -17.80
C GLN A 162 5.20 9.70 -16.44
N ILE A 163 6.45 10.10 -16.25
CA ILE A 163 7.19 9.83 -15.01
C ILE A 163 6.63 10.60 -13.80
N ARG A 164 6.23 11.87 -13.96
CA ARG A 164 5.63 12.65 -12.86
C ARG A 164 4.26 12.10 -12.44
N PRO A 165 3.32 11.83 -13.37
CA PRO A 165 2.06 11.13 -13.04
C PRO A 165 2.29 9.77 -12.36
N LEU A 166 3.31 9.02 -12.79
CA LEU A 166 3.68 7.77 -12.14
C LEU A 166 4.10 8.01 -10.68
N CYS A 167 5.03 8.96 -10.43
CA CYS A 167 5.53 9.28 -9.09
C CYS A 167 4.40 9.71 -8.15
N ALA A 168 3.49 10.57 -8.62
CA ALA A 168 2.32 10.98 -7.86
C ALA A 168 1.42 9.79 -7.48
N ARG A 169 1.26 8.82 -8.39
CA ARG A 169 0.39 7.66 -8.19
C ARG A 169 0.98 6.58 -7.30
N ILE A 170 2.27 6.29 -7.43
CA ILE A 170 2.94 5.29 -6.59
C ILE A 170 3.23 5.83 -5.19
N GLY A 171 3.30 7.16 -5.04
CA GLY A 171 3.59 7.83 -3.79
C GLY A 171 5.07 7.80 -3.41
N GLU A 172 5.42 8.64 -2.44
CA GLU A 172 6.81 8.91 -2.04
C GLU A 172 7.55 7.67 -1.51
N ARG A 173 6.84 6.83 -0.73
CA ARG A 173 7.38 5.58 -0.18
C ARG A 173 7.79 4.60 -1.28
N ALA A 174 6.92 4.41 -2.28
CA ALA A 174 7.19 3.51 -3.38
C ALA A 174 8.29 4.07 -4.29
N ALA A 175 8.30 5.38 -4.56
CA ALA A 175 9.37 6.03 -5.31
C ALA A 175 10.75 5.79 -4.66
N ARG A 176 10.84 5.91 -3.33
CA ARG A 176 12.06 5.55 -2.56
C ARG A 176 12.46 4.09 -2.74
N GLY A 177 11.50 3.18 -2.70
CA GLY A 177 11.74 1.75 -2.91
C GLY A 177 12.24 1.44 -4.32
N VAL A 178 11.61 2.02 -5.34
CA VAL A 178 12.03 1.92 -6.75
C VAL A 178 13.46 2.41 -6.92
N LEU A 179 13.79 3.59 -6.38
CA LEU A 179 15.14 4.16 -6.47
C LEU A 179 16.20 3.22 -5.88
N ARG A 180 15.91 2.55 -4.75
CA ARG A 180 16.83 1.56 -4.15
C ARG A 180 17.02 0.32 -5.01
N GLY A 181 15.98 -0.12 -5.71
CA GLY A 181 16.03 -1.28 -6.59
C GLY A 181 16.73 -1.01 -7.92
N VAL A 182 16.51 0.17 -8.51
CA VAL A 182 16.99 0.54 -9.85
C VAL A 182 18.40 1.13 -9.85
N LEU A 183 18.84 1.72 -8.73
CA LEU A 183 20.20 2.21 -8.56
C LEU A 183 21.02 1.11 -7.87
N PRO A 184 21.64 0.15 -8.60
CA PRO A 184 22.39 -0.91 -7.96
C PRO A 184 23.52 -0.33 -7.09
N ALA A 185 23.81 -1.00 -5.97
CA ALA A 185 24.96 -0.68 -5.11
C ALA A 185 26.32 -0.93 -5.77
N ARG A 186 26.37 -1.48 -6.99
CA ARG A 186 27.59 -1.72 -7.77
C ARG A 186 27.91 -0.50 -8.64
N ALA A 187 28.50 0.51 -8.02
CA ALA A 187 29.23 1.57 -8.72
C ALA A 187 30.69 1.55 -8.24
N GLY A 188 31.59 1.16 -9.13
CA GLY A 188 33.03 1.39 -8.96
C GLY A 188 33.35 2.89 -9.01
N ALA A 189 34.35 3.29 -8.23
CA ALA A 189 35.07 4.58 -8.11
C ALA A 189 34.39 5.89 -8.58
N ASP A 190 34.13 6.78 -7.62
CA ASP A 190 34.33 8.25 -7.60
C ASP A 190 33.93 9.14 -8.80
N ALA A 191 32.94 8.76 -9.59
CA ALA A 191 32.29 9.73 -10.48
C ALA A 191 31.36 10.66 -9.68
N LEU A 192 31.74 11.95 -9.59
CA LEU A 192 30.83 13.02 -9.17
C LEU A 192 29.55 13.01 -10.05
N PRO A 193 28.40 13.47 -9.52
CA PRO A 193 27.18 13.52 -10.30
C PRO A 193 27.39 14.39 -11.54
N ASP A 194 27.04 13.86 -12.70
CA ASP A 194 27.04 14.60 -13.96
C ASP A 194 26.24 15.92 -13.78
N ALA A 195 26.78 17.04 -14.27
CA ALA A 195 26.14 18.36 -14.16
C ALA A 195 24.69 18.35 -14.70
N LEU A 196 24.41 17.50 -15.69
CA LEU A 196 23.06 17.30 -16.20
C LEU A 196 22.12 16.70 -15.14
N LEU A 197 22.57 15.68 -14.40
CA LEU A 197 21.75 15.05 -13.36
C LEU A 197 21.50 16.02 -12.20
N GLN A 198 22.51 16.81 -11.82
CA GLN A 198 22.33 17.85 -10.79
C GLN A 198 21.28 18.88 -11.22
N ARG A 199 21.36 19.38 -12.46
CA ARG A 199 20.36 20.32 -12.99
C ARG A 199 18.94 19.73 -12.97
N LEU A 200 18.79 18.51 -13.49
CA LEU A 200 17.50 17.81 -13.50
C LEU A 200 16.95 17.60 -12.09
N LEU A 201 17.80 17.28 -11.12
CA LEU A 201 17.38 17.11 -9.73
C LEU A 201 16.84 18.41 -9.13
N HIS A 202 17.53 19.53 -9.36
CA HIS A 202 17.06 20.85 -8.90
C HIS A 202 15.71 21.22 -9.54
N GLU A 203 15.56 21.01 -10.84
CA GLU A 203 14.30 21.25 -11.56
C GLU A 203 13.14 20.43 -10.97
N GLU A 204 13.34 19.12 -10.76
CA GLU A 204 12.28 18.24 -10.26
C GLU A 204 11.94 18.49 -8.78
N VAL A 205 12.92 18.78 -7.94
CA VAL A 205 12.68 19.08 -6.52
C VAL A 205 11.97 20.42 -6.36
N ALA A 206 12.33 21.42 -7.17
CA ALA A 206 11.60 22.69 -7.19
C ALA A 206 10.13 22.52 -7.61
N ALA A 207 9.85 21.60 -8.55
CA ALA A 207 8.49 21.30 -8.99
C ALA A 207 7.67 20.49 -7.98
N ALA A 208 8.31 19.70 -7.11
CA ALA A 208 7.64 18.80 -6.15
C ALA A 208 8.35 18.77 -4.78
N PRO A 209 8.37 19.88 -4.02
CA PRO A 209 9.18 20.00 -2.81
C PRO A 209 8.75 19.06 -1.67
N ARG A 210 7.50 18.59 -1.70
CA ARG A 210 6.94 17.66 -0.70
C ARG A 210 7.15 16.17 -1.05
N ALA A 211 7.75 15.86 -2.20
CA ALA A 211 7.96 14.50 -2.69
C ALA A 211 9.40 14.30 -3.21
N PRO A 212 10.43 14.41 -2.35
CA PRO A 212 11.83 14.44 -2.76
C PRO A 212 12.31 13.17 -3.48
N HIS A 213 11.80 11.98 -3.11
CA HIS A 213 12.13 10.72 -3.79
C HIS A 213 11.36 10.59 -5.11
N GLY A 214 10.12 11.07 -5.19
CA GLY A 214 9.40 11.21 -6.45
C GLY A 214 10.16 12.12 -7.43
N ALA A 215 10.61 13.28 -6.96
CA ALA A 215 11.43 14.21 -7.73
C ALA A 215 12.77 13.59 -8.16
N MET A 216 13.46 12.89 -7.25
CA MET A 216 14.71 12.20 -7.57
C MET A 216 14.51 11.08 -8.60
N LEU A 217 13.42 10.30 -8.50
CA LEU A 217 13.07 9.28 -9.49
C LEU A 217 12.78 9.89 -10.85
N ALA A 218 12.05 11.01 -10.91
CA ALA A 218 11.81 11.76 -12.13
C ALA A 218 13.11 12.27 -12.76
N ALA A 219 14.03 12.81 -11.95
CA ALA A 219 15.33 13.29 -12.42
C ALA A 219 16.20 12.15 -12.97
N VAL A 220 16.26 11.00 -12.27
CA VAL A 220 16.99 9.81 -12.73
C VAL A 220 16.41 9.27 -14.05
N ALA A 221 15.09 9.24 -14.18
CA ALA A 221 14.42 8.82 -15.41
C ALA A 221 14.72 9.76 -16.58
N ARG A 222 14.63 11.09 -16.37
CA ARG A 222 14.98 12.10 -17.38
C ARG A 222 16.46 12.03 -17.76
N TYR A 223 17.33 11.76 -16.80
CA TYR A 223 18.75 11.56 -17.08
C TYR A 223 19.00 10.31 -17.93
N ALA A 224 18.34 9.19 -17.58
CA ALA A 224 18.43 7.95 -18.35
C ALA A 224 17.95 8.13 -19.80
N GLN A 225 16.87 8.88 -19.99
CA GLN A 225 16.40 9.30 -21.31
C GLN A 225 17.46 10.11 -22.06
N ALA A 226 18.01 11.15 -21.44
CA ALA A 226 18.94 12.08 -22.09
C ALA A 226 20.31 11.46 -22.43
N ARG A 227 20.72 10.39 -21.74
CA ARG A 227 22.05 9.78 -21.90
C ARG A 227 22.05 8.40 -22.55
N LEU A 228 20.93 7.96 -23.14
CA LEU A 228 20.81 6.70 -23.89
C LEU A 228 21.66 5.55 -23.28
N LEU A 229 21.50 5.33 -21.97
CA LEU A 229 22.12 4.24 -21.18
C LEU A 229 23.59 4.42 -20.71
N ALA A 230 24.04 5.63 -20.37
CA ALA A 230 25.27 5.80 -19.57
C ALA A 230 25.12 5.29 -18.12
N PRO A 231 26.20 4.79 -17.47
CA PRO A 231 26.15 4.36 -16.07
C PRO A 231 25.80 5.51 -15.12
N LEU A 232 24.93 5.24 -14.14
CA LEU A 232 24.47 6.22 -13.16
C LEU A 232 25.46 6.41 -11.99
N PRO A 233 25.60 7.63 -11.45
CA PRO A 233 26.37 7.89 -10.24
C PRO A 233 25.69 7.35 -8.95
N ARG A 234 26.47 7.22 -7.87
CA ARG A 234 26.08 6.54 -6.60
C ARG A 234 24.87 7.19 -5.89
N PHE A 235 23.97 6.35 -5.37
CA PHE A 235 22.79 6.72 -4.56
C PHE A 235 23.14 7.65 -3.37
N ARG A 236 24.27 7.45 -2.70
CA ARG A 236 24.67 8.26 -1.53
C ARG A 236 24.94 9.72 -1.90
N ILE A 237 25.51 9.97 -3.08
CA ILE A 237 25.79 11.32 -3.56
C ILE A 237 24.50 12.02 -3.97
N LEU A 238 23.55 11.28 -4.58
CA LEU A 238 22.23 11.80 -4.93
C LEU A 238 21.39 12.12 -3.70
N ALA A 239 21.39 11.25 -2.68
CA ALA A 239 20.69 11.51 -1.42
C ALA A 239 21.28 12.72 -0.67
N GLN A 240 22.60 12.91 -0.72
CA GLN A 240 23.26 14.10 -0.17
C GLN A 240 22.88 15.37 -0.93
N ALA A 241 22.81 15.32 -2.26
CA ALA A 241 22.35 16.43 -3.09
C ALA A 241 20.90 16.80 -2.78
N VAL A 242 19.99 15.82 -2.66
CA VAL A 242 18.59 16.06 -2.26
C VAL A 242 18.50 16.67 -0.86
N ALA A 243 19.27 16.15 0.10
CA ALA A 243 19.29 16.69 1.46
C ALA A 243 19.90 18.10 1.55
N ALA A 244 20.72 18.49 0.58
CA ALA A 244 21.34 19.81 0.50
C ALA A 244 20.47 20.86 -0.22
N ILE A 245 19.36 20.47 -0.86
CA ILE A 245 18.45 21.43 -1.49
C ILE A 245 17.66 22.14 -0.38
N PRO A 246 17.80 23.47 -0.23
CA PRO A 246 17.07 24.22 0.78
C PRO A 246 15.57 24.11 0.49
N VAL A 247 14.82 23.52 1.43
CA VAL A 247 13.35 23.54 1.39
C VAL A 247 12.94 25.00 1.61
N PRO A 248 12.30 25.67 0.63
CA PRO A 248 11.85 27.04 0.85
C PRO A 248 10.89 27.04 2.04
N PRO A 249 11.03 27.99 3.00
CA PRO A 249 10.05 28.13 4.05
C PRO A 249 8.69 28.30 3.40
N GLY A 250 7.71 27.49 3.82
CA GLY A 250 6.35 27.59 3.30
C GLY A 250 5.86 29.03 3.45
N PRO A 251 5.04 29.54 2.50
CA PRO A 251 4.59 30.92 2.53
C PRO A 251 3.98 31.21 3.90
N SER A 252 4.64 32.10 4.64
CA SER A 252 4.09 32.66 5.87
C SER A 252 2.75 33.32 5.49
N ALA A 253 1.68 32.87 6.13
CA ALA A 253 0.36 33.44 5.98
C ALA A 253 0.36 34.87 6.55
N THR A 254 0.82 35.84 5.77
CA THR A 254 0.48 37.25 5.95
C THR A 254 -0.62 37.61 4.97
N GLY A 255 -1.68 38.17 5.52
CA GLY A 255 -3.03 38.24 4.96
C GLY A 255 -3.10 38.67 3.50
N ALA A 256 -3.75 37.84 2.70
CA ALA A 256 -4.38 38.25 1.45
C ALA A 256 -5.88 37.99 1.61
N THR A 257 -6.64 39.08 1.74
CA THR A 257 -8.10 39.11 1.68
C THR A 257 -8.55 38.57 0.31
N TRP A 258 -9.07 37.35 0.30
CA TRP A 258 -9.78 36.80 -0.85
C TRP A 258 -11.24 37.27 -0.80
N GLN A 259 -11.61 38.17 -1.71
CA GLN A 259 -13.01 38.46 -2.03
C GLN A 259 -13.46 37.61 -3.22
N GLY A 260 -14.58 36.90 -3.03
CA GLY A 260 -15.50 36.48 -4.09
C GLY A 260 -15.21 35.15 -4.78
N ALA A 261 -15.89 34.09 -4.34
CA ALA A 261 -16.28 32.99 -5.22
C ALA A 261 -17.81 32.83 -5.15
N PRO A 262 -18.49 32.57 -6.28
CA PRO A 262 -19.95 32.44 -6.34
C PRO A 262 -20.45 31.09 -5.81
N ASP A 263 -21.68 31.10 -5.32
CA ASP A 263 -22.43 29.99 -4.71
C ASP A 263 -22.70 28.81 -5.68
N PRO A 264 -22.91 27.57 -5.19
CA PRO A 264 -22.96 26.35 -5.99
C PRO A 264 -24.39 25.79 -6.15
N SER A 265 -24.62 25.01 -7.21
CA SER A 265 -25.44 23.76 -7.22
C SER A 265 -25.57 23.21 -8.64
N PRO A 266 -25.68 21.88 -8.80
CA PRO A 266 -27.01 21.30 -8.89
C PRO A 266 -27.25 20.08 -8.00
N GLU A 267 -28.54 19.89 -7.74
CA GLU A 267 -29.20 18.99 -6.82
C GLU A 267 -28.86 17.50 -7.00
N VAL A 268 -28.75 16.78 -5.89
CA VAL A 268 -28.75 15.32 -5.83
C VAL A 268 -30.11 14.86 -5.27
N PRO A 269 -30.79 13.85 -5.87
CA PRO A 269 -32.10 13.39 -5.42
C PRO A 269 -32.00 12.69 -4.06
N ARG A 270 -32.88 13.07 -3.13
CA ARG A 270 -33.11 12.38 -1.85
C ARG A 270 -33.85 11.07 -2.11
N PHE A 271 -33.28 9.95 -1.65
CA PHE A 271 -34.01 8.69 -1.49
C PHE A 271 -34.49 8.56 -0.04
N ASP A 272 -35.80 8.41 0.08
CA ASP A 272 -36.54 8.31 1.33
C ASP A 272 -36.66 6.84 1.75
N HIS A 273 -36.03 6.47 2.86
CA HIS A 273 -36.22 5.18 3.51
C HIS A 273 -36.53 5.39 4.98
N SER A 274 -37.79 5.75 5.24
CA SER A 274 -38.45 5.57 6.53
C SER A 274 -38.57 4.08 6.86
N GLY A 275 -37.87 3.64 7.90
CA GLY A 275 -37.94 2.29 8.45
C GLY A 275 -37.77 2.33 9.97
N GLU A 276 -38.89 2.55 10.64
CA GLU A 276 -39.19 2.45 12.08
C GLU A 276 -38.10 1.88 13.01
N ILE A 277 -37.56 2.75 13.88
CA ILE A 277 -36.97 2.33 15.17
C ILE A 277 -37.99 2.68 16.26
N ARG A 278 -38.52 1.64 16.91
CA ARG A 278 -39.43 1.76 18.04
C ARG A 278 -38.72 2.37 19.25
N ASN A 279 -39.38 3.39 19.79
CA ASN A 279 -39.12 4.05 21.07
C ASN A 279 -38.99 3.05 22.24
N ILE A 280 -37.96 3.22 23.06
CA ILE A 280 -38.02 2.94 24.50
C ILE A 280 -37.63 4.23 25.21
N THR A 281 -38.66 4.96 25.62
CA THR A 281 -38.59 6.10 26.53
C THR A 281 -38.48 5.61 27.97
N GLY A 282 -37.52 6.16 28.71
CA GLY A 282 -37.45 6.13 30.17
C GLY A 282 -36.92 7.47 30.69
N LYS A 283 -37.86 8.38 30.98
CA LYS A 283 -37.76 9.53 31.93
C LYS A 283 -37.34 9.02 33.32
N GLU A 284 -36.74 9.71 34.28
CA GLU A 284 -36.30 11.09 34.62
C GLU A 284 -35.30 10.85 35.81
N ALA A 285 -34.28 11.66 36.12
CA ALA A 285 -34.41 12.98 36.75
C ALA A 285 -33.04 13.70 36.92
N ASN A 286 -33.03 14.96 36.48
CA ASN A 286 -32.47 16.19 37.06
C ASN A 286 -31.10 16.30 37.77
N ALA A 287 -30.34 17.26 37.21
CA ALA A 287 -29.65 18.39 37.85
C ALA A 287 -28.26 18.18 38.49
N ALA A 288 -27.21 18.66 37.80
CA ALA A 288 -26.24 19.62 38.34
C ALA A 288 -25.19 20.06 37.29
N SER A 289 -24.94 21.37 37.25
CA SER A 289 -23.73 22.07 36.78
C SER A 289 -23.39 22.05 35.30
N ASP A 290 -23.99 23.01 34.61
CA ASP A 290 -23.66 23.49 33.27
C ASP A 290 -22.39 24.36 33.31
N THR A 291 -21.24 23.73 33.12
CA THR A 291 -19.98 24.36 32.66
C THR A 291 -19.18 23.32 31.89
N SER A 292 -19.66 22.90 30.72
CA SER A 292 -18.83 22.20 29.75
C SER A 292 -18.11 23.25 28.89
N PRO A 293 -16.77 23.26 28.84
CA PRO A 293 -16.06 24.15 27.93
C PRO A 293 -16.40 23.77 26.48
N GLU A 294 -16.95 24.72 25.73
CA GLU A 294 -17.10 24.65 24.28
C GLU A 294 -15.76 24.22 23.65
N PRO A 295 -15.70 23.15 22.84
CA PRO A 295 -14.45 22.73 22.20
C PRO A 295 -14.15 23.67 21.02
N PRO A 296 -13.14 24.56 21.08
CA PRO A 296 -12.90 25.54 20.03
C PRO A 296 -11.74 25.06 19.17
N LEU A 297 -11.93 24.04 18.33
CA LEU A 297 -10.82 23.55 17.48
C LEU A 297 -11.17 23.17 16.03
N ALA A 298 -12.38 23.40 15.54
CA ALA A 298 -12.66 23.31 14.11
C ALA A 298 -13.60 24.44 13.68
N ASP A 299 -13.28 25.11 12.56
CA ASP A 299 -14.33 25.66 11.70
C ASP A 299 -15.23 24.47 11.34
N ASP A 300 -16.46 24.47 11.84
CA ASP A 300 -17.42 23.37 11.70
C ASP A 300 -17.53 22.94 10.22
N GLY A 301 -16.91 21.82 9.88
CA GLY A 301 -17.01 21.16 8.58
C GLY A 301 -15.74 21.15 7.70
N ALA A 302 -14.63 21.78 8.10
CA ALA A 302 -13.41 21.70 7.30
C ALA A 302 -12.78 20.29 7.36
N ARG A 303 -12.68 19.62 6.20
CA ARG A 303 -11.97 18.34 6.04
C ARG A 303 -10.49 18.52 6.42
N LEU A 304 -9.99 17.71 7.34
CA LEU A 304 -8.58 17.68 7.73
C LEU A 304 -7.89 16.47 7.10
N GLU A 305 -7.00 16.71 6.15
CA GLU A 305 -6.14 15.65 5.60
C GLU A 305 -5.01 15.34 6.58
N THR A 306 -4.70 14.05 6.75
CA THR A 306 -3.64 13.62 7.66
C THR A 306 -2.87 12.43 7.10
N GLY A 307 -1.54 12.46 7.26
CA GLY A 307 -0.67 11.30 7.01
C GLY A 307 -0.65 10.30 8.16
N PHE A 308 -1.36 10.59 9.26
CA PHE A 308 -1.33 9.82 10.51
C PHE A 308 -2.69 9.21 10.86
N ALA A 309 -3.53 8.94 9.85
CA ALA A 309 -4.85 8.35 10.04
C ALA A 309 -4.82 7.04 10.84
N GLY A 310 -3.75 6.23 10.70
CA GLY A 310 -3.56 5.02 11.49
C GLY A 310 -3.41 5.24 13.00
N VAL A 311 -3.07 6.45 13.46
CA VAL A 311 -3.07 6.78 14.90
C VAL A 311 -4.49 6.71 15.47
N PHE A 312 -5.53 7.07 14.70
CA PHE A 312 -6.92 6.93 15.14
C PHE A 312 -7.30 5.46 15.32
N ALA A 313 -6.82 4.57 14.45
CA ALA A 313 -7.02 3.12 14.61
C ALA A 313 -6.34 2.59 15.88
N LEU A 314 -5.11 3.05 16.18
CA LEU A 314 -4.39 2.70 17.41
C LEU A 314 -5.03 3.33 18.66
N TRP A 315 -5.69 4.48 18.52
CA TRP A 315 -6.31 5.19 19.64
C TRP A 315 -7.39 4.35 20.32
N ARG A 316 -8.06 3.49 19.57
CA ARG A 316 -8.95 2.47 20.12
C ARG A 316 -8.26 1.60 21.18
N SER A 317 -7.06 1.11 20.88
CA SER A 317 -6.26 0.33 21.84
C SER A 317 -5.77 1.17 23.02
N VAL A 318 -5.46 2.45 22.80
CA VAL A 318 -5.12 3.38 23.91
C VAL A 318 -6.28 3.48 24.91
N LEU A 319 -7.50 3.63 24.42
CA LEU A 319 -8.72 3.72 25.24
C LEU A 319 -9.03 2.41 25.94
N GLU A 320 -9.07 1.29 25.21
CA GLU A 320 -9.48 -0.01 25.76
C GLU A 320 -8.45 -0.58 26.74
N MET A 321 -7.17 -0.22 26.58
CA MET A 321 -6.14 -0.51 27.57
C MET A 321 -6.15 0.45 28.76
N GLY A 322 -6.98 1.49 28.75
CA GLY A 322 -7.02 2.51 29.79
C GLY A 322 -5.71 3.29 29.91
N LEU A 323 -4.95 3.47 28.83
CA LEU A 323 -3.65 4.18 28.91
C LEU A 323 -3.83 5.67 29.20
N LEU A 324 -5.00 6.24 28.89
CA LEU A 324 -5.30 7.65 29.18
C LEU A 324 -5.40 7.93 30.67
N SER A 325 -5.78 6.95 31.51
CA SER A 325 -5.82 7.14 32.98
C SER A 325 -4.44 7.29 33.61
N LEU A 326 -3.38 7.03 32.82
CA LEU A 326 -1.99 7.26 33.23
C LEU A 326 -1.54 8.69 32.94
N LEU A 327 -2.36 9.50 32.28
CA LEU A 327 -2.06 10.88 31.92
C LEU A 327 -2.84 11.83 32.84
N PRO A 328 -2.43 13.10 32.98
CA PRO A 328 -3.22 14.10 33.69
C PRO A 328 -4.62 14.23 33.09
N ASP A 329 -5.64 14.45 33.92
CA ASP A 329 -7.02 14.62 33.48
C ASP A 329 -7.29 16.03 32.90
N GLY A 330 -8.41 16.16 32.18
CA GLY A 330 -8.91 17.46 31.71
C GLY A 330 -8.06 18.13 30.63
N ALA A 331 -8.12 19.47 30.58
CA ALA A 331 -7.38 20.27 29.60
C ALA A 331 -5.85 20.16 29.77
N GLU A 332 -5.39 19.99 31.02
CA GLU A 332 -3.98 19.82 31.35
C GLU A 332 -3.37 18.53 30.77
N GLY A 333 -4.19 17.51 30.50
CA GLY A 333 -3.78 16.28 29.82
C GLY A 333 -3.66 16.38 28.30
N GLY A 334 -4.06 17.49 27.69
CA GLY A 334 -3.99 17.71 26.24
C GLY A 334 -2.59 17.49 25.63
N PRO A 335 -1.55 18.17 26.15
CA PRO A 335 -0.16 18.00 25.68
C PRO A 335 0.34 16.56 25.78
N ASP A 336 0.05 15.87 26.89
CA ASP A 336 0.45 14.48 27.12
C ASP A 336 -0.25 13.50 26.18
N ARG A 337 -1.55 13.71 25.93
CA ARG A 337 -2.32 12.95 24.93
C ARG A 337 -1.72 13.13 23.54
N LEU A 338 -1.40 14.36 23.14
CA LEU A 338 -0.75 14.63 21.86
C LEU A 338 0.67 14.04 21.80
N ALA A 339 1.41 14.02 22.91
CA ALA A 339 2.74 13.42 22.96
C ALA A 339 2.68 11.91 22.76
N LEU A 340 1.68 11.25 23.36
CA LEU A 340 1.40 9.84 23.12
C LEU A 340 0.97 9.59 21.67
N ALA A 341 0.03 10.38 21.13
CA ALA A 341 -0.42 10.28 19.74
C ALA A 341 0.74 10.43 18.74
N ALA A 342 1.59 11.45 18.95
CA ALA A 342 2.80 11.66 18.16
C ALA A 342 3.77 10.49 18.29
N THR A 343 3.91 9.89 19.48
CA THR A 343 4.78 8.71 19.68
C THR A 343 4.24 7.48 18.95
N LEU A 344 2.91 7.29 18.86
CA LEU A 344 2.30 6.21 18.08
C LEU A 344 2.66 6.26 16.58
N ALA A 345 2.95 7.45 16.05
CA ALA A 345 3.44 7.65 14.68
C ALA A 345 4.94 7.29 14.48
N GLY A 346 5.63 6.85 15.53
CA GLY A 346 6.99 6.32 15.44
C GLY A 346 8.03 7.34 14.98
N PRO A 347 8.83 7.06 13.93
CA PRO A 347 9.87 7.97 13.44
C PRO A 347 9.35 9.36 13.06
N GLU A 348 8.09 9.45 12.62
CA GLU A 348 7.47 10.69 12.14
C GLU A 348 6.81 11.53 13.26
N HIS A 349 7.06 11.20 14.54
CA HIS A 349 6.48 11.90 15.70
C HIS A 349 6.57 13.43 15.64
N ALA A 350 7.63 14.01 15.06
CA ALA A 350 7.80 15.46 14.98
C ALA A 350 6.82 16.10 13.99
N ALA A 351 6.49 15.40 12.90
CA ALA A 351 5.45 15.82 11.96
C ALA A 351 4.06 15.57 12.57
N ALA A 352 3.87 14.42 13.22
CA ALA A 352 2.62 14.09 13.92
C ALA A 352 2.25 15.09 15.02
N TRP A 353 3.23 15.60 15.77
CA TRP A 353 3.01 16.65 16.77
C TRP A 353 2.38 17.92 16.19
N ARG A 354 2.57 18.18 14.89
CA ARG A 354 2.04 19.37 14.19
C ARG A 354 0.82 19.06 13.33
N ASP A 355 0.31 17.84 13.37
CA ASP A 355 -0.80 17.42 12.53
C ASP A 355 -2.15 17.89 13.09
N PRO A 356 -2.94 18.68 12.32
CA PRO A 356 -4.22 19.20 12.79
C PRO A 356 -5.25 18.14 13.17
N ALA A 357 -5.26 16.98 12.51
CA ALA A 357 -6.19 15.91 12.86
C ALA A 357 -5.82 15.30 14.22
N LEU A 358 -4.53 15.18 14.53
CA LEU A 358 -4.09 14.75 15.86
C LEU A 358 -4.34 15.80 16.94
N HIS A 359 -4.30 17.09 16.60
CA HIS A 359 -4.73 18.16 17.53
C HIS A 359 -6.19 18.02 17.90
N TRP A 360 -7.05 17.73 16.91
CA TRP A 360 -8.46 17.45 17.12
C TRP A 360 -8.68 16.19 17.96
N LEU A 361 -7.97 15.09 17.64
CA LEU A 361 -8.03 13.82 18.38
C LEU A 361 -7.75 14.01 19.88
N CYS A 362 -6.73 14.81 20.19
CA CYS A 362 -6.24 15.02 21.55
C CYS A 362 -6.84 16.25 22.25
N GLY A 363 -7.61 17.08 21.54
CA GLY A 363 -8.22 18.30 22.06
C GLY A 363 -7.17 19.33 22.50
N TYR A 364 -6.03 19.35 21.82
CA TYR A 364 -4.91 20.21 22.16
C TYR A 364 -4.18 20.67 20.90
N ARG A 365 -3.99 21.98 20.80
CA ARG A 365 -3.25 22.63 19.72
C ARG A 365 -1.99 23.27 20.29
N PRO A 366 -0.79 22.84 19.88
CA PRO A 366 0.46 23.45 20.31
C PRO A 366 0.58 24.87 19.76
N GLU A 367 1.18 25.77 20.54
CA GLU A 367 1.41 27.16 20.15
C GLU A 367 2.84 27.31 19.59
N GLY A 368 2.95 27.82 18.35
CA GLY A 368 4.23 28.18 17.74
C GLY A 368 5.26 27.05 17.70
N ALA A 369 6.31 27.17 18.52
CA ALA A 369 7.48 26.28 18.54
C ALA A 369 7.43 25.21 19.65
N ASP A 370 6.27 25.00 20.28
CA ASP A 370 6.10 24.02 21.34
C ASP A 370 6.64 22.64 20.95
N ALA A 371 7.45 22.08 21.84
CA ALA A 371 7.97 20.73 21.72
C ALA A 371 7.10 19.75 22.52
N PRO A 372 7.05 18.46 22.13
CA PRO A 372 6.36 17.45 22.93
C PRO A 372 6.92 17.42 24.36
N PRO A 373 6.06 17.42 25.39
CA PRO A 373 6.51 17.36 26.77
C PRO A 373 7.30 16.07 27.03
N PRO A 374 8.31 16.12 27.92
CA PRO A 374 8.89 14.89 28.44
C PRO A 374 7.80 14.11 29.18
N PRO A 375 7.86 12.76 29.20
CA PRO A 375 6.89 11.99 29.96
C PRO A 375 7.00 12.33 31.45
N PRO A 376 5.88 12.27 32.18
CA PRO A 376 5.90 12.40 33.64
C PRO A 376 6.92 11.42 34.25
N PRO A 377 7.70 11.85 35.26
CA PRO A 377 8.82 11.08 35.79
C PRO A 377 8.40 9.72 36.37
N ASP A 378 7.17 9.62 36.84
CA ASP A 378 6.58 8.41 37.44
C ASP A 378 5.77 7.56 36.45
N LEU A 379 5.63 7.99 35.19
CA LEU A 379 4.76 7.33 34.19
C LEU A 379 5.16 5.86 33.99
N GLY A 380 6.45 5.55 33.99
CA GLY A 380 6.93 4.16 33.87
C GLY A 380 6.49 3.27 35.04
N ALA A 381 6.48 3.82 36.27
CA ALA A 381 6.03 3.11 37.45
C ALA A 381 4.50 2.95 37.48
N ARG A 382 3.76 4.01 37.11
CA ARG A 382 2.30 3.96 36.92
C ARG A 382 1.91 2.94 35.86
N PHE A 383 2.59 2.93 34.71
CA PHE A 383 2.37 1.95 33.66
C PHE A 383 2.64 0.51 34.13
N ALA A 384 3.73 0.27 34.87
CA ALA A 384 4.02 -1.06 35.40
C ALA A 384 2.94 -1.54 36.38
N ARG A 385 2.47 -0.67 37.27
CA ARG A 385 1.37 -0.96 38.21
C ARG A 385 0.07 -1.23 37.46
N HIS A 386 -0.30 -0.32 36.56
CA HIS A 386 -1.47 -0.47 35.69
C HIS A 386 -1.44 -1.80 34.96
N PHE A 387 -0.32 -2.17 34.34
CA PHE A 387 -0.23 -3.44 33.62
C PHE A 387 -0.26 -4.67 34.54
N ALA A 388 0.23 -4.57 35.77
CA ALA A 388 0.12 -5.62 36.78
C ALA A 388 -1.33 -5.82 37.24
N GLU A 389 -2.08 -4.73 37.41
CA GLU A 389 -3.50 -4.73 37.78
C GLU A 389 -4.40 -5.12 36.61
N TRP A 390 -4.03 -4.73 35.39
CA TRP A 390 -4.73 -5.05 34.14
C TRP A 390 -4.60 -6.53 33.73
N ARG A 391 -3.92 -7.38 34.53
CA ARG A 391 -3.90 -8.84 34.40
C ARG A 391 -5.24 -9.48 34.76
N ALA A 392 -6.25 -9.20 33.93
CA ALA A 392 -7.15 -10.21 33.42
C ALA A 392 -7.49 -9.79 31.99
N PRO A 393 -7.14 -10.57 30.95
CA PRO A 393 -7.65 -10.27 29.61
C PRO A 393 -9.16 -10.11 29.74
N ARG A 394 -9.71 -8.96 29.32
CA ARG A 394 -11.14 -8.69 29.36
C ARG A 394 -11.86 -9.93 28.85
N ARG A 395 -12.79 -10.45 29.65
CA ARG A 395 -13.58 -11.62 29.26
C ARG A 395 -14.28 -11.27 27.95
N VAL A 396 -13.94 -11.97 26.88
CA VAL A 396 -14.62 -11.85 25.60
C VAL A 396 -16.09 -12.20 25.81
N GLU A 397 -17.00 -11.36 25.33
CA GLU A 397 -18.45 -11.55 25.40
C GLU A 397 -18.97 -12.02 24.04
N PRO A 398 -18.83 -13.31 23.70
CA PRO A 398 -19.16 -13.80 22.37
C PRO A 398 -20.66 -13.66 22.09
N THR A 399 -21.00 -12.99 20.99
CA THR A 399 -22.32 -13.00 20.37
C THR A 399 -22.26 -13.67 19.01
N ILE A 400 -23.21 -14.56 18.75
CA ILE A 400 -23.35 -15.20 17.45
C ILE A 400 -24.49 -14.54 16.70
N SER A 401 -24.23 -14.11 15.48
CA SER A 401 -25.23 -13.56 14.56
C SER A 401 -25.15 -14.28 13.22
N ARG A 402 -26.26 -14.34 12.48
CA ARG A 402 -26.31 -14.91 11.13
C ARG A 402 -26.41 -13.79 10.11
N ILE A 403 -25.51 -13.78 9.14
CA ILE A 403 -25.49 -12.80 8.05
C ILE A 403 -25.61 -13.60 6.74
N GLY A 404 -26.83 -13.68 6.21
CA GLY A 404 -27.14 -14.52 5.04
C GLY A 404 -26.85 -16.01 5.29
N ARG A 405 -25.92 -16.57 4.52
CA ARG A 405 -25.50 -17.99 4.62
C ARG A 405 -24.36 -18.24 5.60
N VAL A 406 -23.73 -17.20 6.12
CA VAL A 406 -22.61 -17.33 7.06
C VAL A 406 -23.05 -16.98 8.48
N THR A 407 -22.42 -17.64 9.44
CA THR A 407 -22.53 -17.34 10.87
C THR A 407 -21.29 -16.56 11.28
N LEU A 408 -21.50 -15.48 12.02
CA LEU A 408 -20.47 -14.61 12.55
C LEU A 408 -20.47 -14.72 14.08
N LEU A 409 -19.33 -15.09 14.65
CA LEU A 409 -19.02 -14.94 16.06
C LEU A 409 -18.28 -13.61 16.24
N ARG A 410 -18.85 -12.70 17.03
CA ARG A 410 -18.24 -11.41 17.35
C ARG A 410 -18.16 -11.21 18.85
N ASP A 411 -17.24 -10.40 19.31
CA ASP A 411 -17.26 -9.91 20.68
C ASP A 411 -18.28 -8.78 20.82
N ARG A 412 -19.17 -8.86 21.80
CA ARG A 412 -20.28 -7.91 21.97
C ARG A 412 -19.80 -6.51 22.28
N ALA A 413 -18.82 -6.40 23.17
CA ALA A 413 -18.38 -5.10 23.67
C ALA A 413 -17.60 -4.31 22.62
N THR A 414 -16.83 -5.02 21.78
CA THR A 414 -15.91 -4.38 20.83
C THR A 414 -16.35 -4.43 19.37
N GLY A 415 -17.24 -5.36 19.02
CA GLY A 415 -17.61 -5.64 17.64
C GLY A 415 -16.59 -6.51 16.88
N ASP A 416 -15.48 -6.92 17.48
CA ASP A 416 -14.41 -7.68 16.83
C ASP A 416 -14.90 -9.04 16.33
N TRP A 417 -14.54 -9.45 15.10
CA TRP A 417 -14.93 -10.76 14.58
C TRP A 417 -13.96 -11.82 15.11
N LEU A 418 -14.50 -12.79 15.83
CA LEU A 418 -13.74 -13.86 16.46
C LEU A 418 -13.70 -15.11 15.59
N ALA A 419 -14.77 -15.36 14.83
CA ALA A 419 -14.82 -16.43 13.83
C ALA A 419 -15.91 -16.18 12.78
N LEU A 420 -15.69 -16.67 11.57
CA LEU A 420 -16.67 -16.66 10.47
C LEU A 420 -16.74 -18.06 9.84
N GLY A 421 -17.96 -18.53 9.56
CA GLY A 421 -18.16 -19.80 8.87
C GLY A 421 -19.56 -20.36 9.06
N ASP A 422 -19.68 -21.68 9.07
CA ASP A 422 -20.93 -22.31 9.51
C ASP A 422 -21.13 -22.16 11.04
N ARG A 423 -22.34 -22.46 11.50
CA ARG A 423 -22.69 -22.38 12.92
C ARG A 423 -21.82 -23.31 13.78
N ARG A 424 -21.42 -24.47 13.26
CA ARG A 424 -20.61 -25.45 14.00
C ARG A 424 -19.21 -24.91 14.27
N ARG A 425 -18.58 -24.27 13.29
CA ARG A 425 -17.28 -23.61 13.42
C ARG A 425 -17.31 -22.45 14.41
N CYS A 426 -18.34 -21.60 14.34
CA CYS A 426 -18.50 -20.48 15.28
C CYS A 426 -18.71 -20.98 16.72
N LEU A 427 -19.52 -22.02 16.92
CA LEU A 427 -19.69 -22.63 18.25
C LEU A 427 -18.40 -23.29 18.76
N ALA A 428 -17.61 -23.92 17.88
CA ALA A 428 -16.31 -24.48 18.26
C ALA A 428 -15.33 -23.38 18.69
N ALA A 429 -15.25 -22.28 17.95
CA ALA A 429 -14.45 -21.11 18.32
C ALA A 429 -14.91 -20.48 19.64
N GLN A 430 -16.22 -20.34 19.85
CA GLN A 430 -16.77 -19.84 21.12
C GLN A 430 -16.38 -20.72 22.31
N ARG A 431 -16.38 -22.04 22.15
CA ARG A 431 -15.93 -22.97 23.20
C ARG A 431 -14.43 -22.86 23.45
N ALA A 432 -13.62 -22.68 22.41
CA ALA A 432 -12.18 -22.48 22.54
C ALA A 432 -11.84 -21.21 23.33
N LEU A 433 -12.62 -20.13 23.14
CA LEU A 433 -12.49 -18.89 23.93
C LEU A 433 -12.83 -19.05 25.42
N ALA A 434 -13.65 -20.05 25.76
CA ALA A 434 -14.02 -20.36 27.14
C ALA A 434 -13.03 -21.31 27.83
N ALA A 435 -12.11 -21.92 27.08
CA ALA A 435 -11.09 -22.79 27.66
C ALA A 435 -10.03 -21.94 28.41
N PRO A 436 -9.59 -22.35 29.61
CA PRO A 436 -8.49 -21.67 30.29
C PRO A 436 -7.25 -21.70 29.38
N LEU A 437 -6.67 -20.52 29.14
CA LEU A 437 -5.42 -20.35 28.39
C LEU A 437 -4.36 -21.24 29.03
N ARG A 438 -4.02 -22.37 28.39
CA ARG A 438 -2.95 -23.24 28.85
C ARG A 438 -1.61 -22.53 28.67
N ASP A 439 -0.77 -22.66 29.69
CA ASP A 439 0.57 -22.08 29.79
C ASP A 439 1.42 -22.30 28.55
N ALA A 440 1.56 -21.24 27.76
CA ALA A 440 2.74 -20.84 26.99
C ALA A 440 2.35 -19.56 26.24
N ALA A 441 2.89 -18.40 26.61
CA ALA A 441 2.86 -17.22 25.74
C ALA A 441 3.80 -17.52 24.55
N PRO A 442 3.30 -17.93 23.37
CA PRO A 442 4.17 -18.31 22.27
C PRO A 442 4.84 -17.05 21.76
N GLY A 443 6.17 -17.02 21.75
CA GLY A 443 6.95 -16.03 21.02
C GLY A 443 6.65 -14.57 21.36
N MET A 444 6.84 -14.16 22.63
CA MET A 444 6.80 -12.73 22.96
C MET A 444 7.74 -11.95 22.05
N ARG A 445 7.16 -11.02 21.29
CA ARG A 445 7.87 -10.08 20.41
C ARG A 445 8.98 -9.35 21.15
N ASP A 446 10.19 -9.36 20.58
CA ASP A 446 11.35 -8.64 21.13
C ASP A 446 11.01 -7.14 21.29
N PRO A 447 10.99 -6.61 22.53
CA PRO A 447 10.67 -5.21 22.78
C PRO A 447 11.68 -4.24 22.17
N SER A 448 12.93 -4.68 21.93
CA SER A 448 13.99 -3.81 21.42
C SER A 448 13.63 -3.23 20.05
N ILE A 449 13.02 -4.04 19.17
CA ILE A 449 12.63 -3.65 17.81
C ILE A 449 11.67 -2.46 17.83
N ASP A 450 10.68 -2.47 18.73
CA ASP A 450 9.72 -1.37 18.80
C ASP A 450 10.31 -0.14 19.47
N LEU A 451 11.05 -0.32 20.57
CA LEU A 451 11.68 0.79 21.28
C LEU A 451 12.66 1.53 20.36
N ASP A 452 13.37 0.81 19.50
CA ASP A 452 14.24 1.37 18.48
C ASP A 452 13.45 2.15 17.43
N TRP A 453 12.33 1.59 16.96
CA TRP A 453 11.43 2.25 16.01
C TRP A 453 10.83 3.55 16.57
N PHE A 454 10.49 3.58 17.85
CA PHE A 454 10.08 4.79 18.57
C PHE A 454 11.24 5.76 18.89
N GLY A 455 12.47 5.41 18.53
CA GLY A 455 13.65 6.27 18.68
C GLY A 455 14.25 6.32 20.09
N VAL A 456 13.96 5.34 20.96
CA VAL A 456 14.43 5.32 22.36
C VAL A 456 15.95 5.25 22.45
N ARG A 457 16.65 4.58 21.51
CA ARG A 457 18.13 4.51 21.48
C ARG A 457 18.80 5.88 21.52
N HIS A 458 18.18 6.89 20.92
CA HIS A 458 18.75 8.22 20.79
C HIS A 458 18.23 9.19 21.86
N ARG A 459 17.15 8.84 22.56
CA ARG A 459 16.45 9.74 23.50
C ARG A 459 15.84 8.95 24.65
N LYS A 460 16.65 8.62 25.67
CA LYS A 460 16.20 7.90 26.89
C LYS A 460 14.98 8.56 27.55
N ALA A 461 14.87 9.89 27.46
CA ALA A 461 13.75 10.66 27.97
C ALA A 461 12.39 10.22 27.38
N ARG A 462 12.34 9.54 26.23
CA ARG A 462 11.08 9.11 25.59
C ARG A 462 10.65 7.68 25.91
N ARG A 463 11.42 6.98 26.75
CA ARG A 463 11.19 5.57 27.02
C ARG A 463 9.79 5.29 27.54
N ALA A 464 9.24 6.12 28.42
CA ALA A 464 7.91 5.91 28.96
C ALA A 464 6.81 6.05 27.89
N TRP A 465 6.87 7.07 27.02
CA TRP A 465 5.96 7.19 25.88
C TRP A 465 6.04 5.98 24.94
N ALA A 466 7.25 5.50 24.64
CA ALA A 466 7.45 4.33 23.80
C ALA A 466 6.89 3.04 24.42
N LEU A 467 6.88 2.91 25.76
CA LEU A 467 6.26 1.77 26.44
C LEU A 467 4.74 1.77 26.28
N LEU A 468 4.09 2.91 26.48
CA LEU A 468 2.64 3.05 26.25
C LEU A 468 2.28 2.80 24.79
N ALA A 469 3.03 3.40 23.85
CA ALA A 469 2.83 3.18 22.42
C ALA A 469 2.99 1.69 22.07
N ARG A 470 4.05 1.03 22.54
CA ARG A 470 4.25 -0.41 22.34
C ARG A 470 3.07 -1.23 22.88
N ALA A 471 2.52 -0.86 24.04
CA ALA A 471 1.36 -1.52 24.62
C ALA A 471 0.15 -1.42 23.68
N ALA A 472 -0.16 -0.22 23.19
CA ALA A 472 -1.25 0.02 22.24
C ALA A 472 -1.08 -0.79 20.94
N TYR A 473 0.14 -0.84 20.38
CA TYR A 473 0.44 -1.69 19.22
C TYR A 473 0.27 -3.18 19.51
N GLY A 474 0.68 -3.63 20.69
CA GLY A 474 0.52 -5.03 21.10
C GLY A 474 -0.95 -5.43 21.22
N ASP A 475 -1.78 -4.56 21.79
CA ASP A 475 -3.23 -4.78 21.86
C ASP A 475 -3.87 -4.75 20.47
N PHE A 476 -3.51 -3.78 19.63
CA PHE A 476 -3.98 -3.70 18.25
C PHE A 476 -3.65 -4.97 17.46
N ALA A 477 -2.39 -5.40 17.50
CA ALA A 477 -1.91 -6.62 16.86
C ALA A 477 -2.67 -7.87 17.32
N ARG A 478 -2.94 -7.97 18.63
CA ARG A 478 -3.66 -9.10 19.23
C ARG A 478 -5.10 -9.23 18.73
N ARG A 479 -5.74 -8.14 18.31
CA ARG A 479 -7.11 -8.17 17.75
C ARG A 479 -7.14 -8.64 16.31
N LEU A 480 -6.02 -8.53 15.62
CA LEU A 480 -5.86 -8.95 14.24
C LEU A 480 -5.30 -10.38 14.21
N HIS A 481 -6.18 -11.36 14.08
CA HIS A 481 -5.81 -12.78 14.08
C HIS A 481 -4.63 -13.06 13.13
N GLY A 482 -3.58 -13.69 13.66
CA GLY A 482 -2.36 -14.04 12.93
C GLY A 482 -1.30 -12.94 12.88
N LEU A 483 -1.55 -11.76 13.48
CA LEU A 483 -0.60 -10.65 13.56
C LEU A 483 -0.10 -10.39 14.99
N GLU A 484 -0.35 -11.28 15.94
CA GLU A 484 -0.04 -11.10 17.36
C GLU A 484 1.46 -10.88 17.60
N GLY A 485 2.32 -11.45 16.74
CA GLY A 485 3.77 -11.31 16.77
C GLY A 485 4.32 -10.12 15.95
N ALA A 486 3.47 -9.35 15.26
CA ALA A 486 3.93 -8.29 14.37
C ALA A 486 4.55 -7.11 15.15
N SER A 487 5.64 -6.55 14.61
CA SER A 487 6.32 -5.38 15.19
C SER A 487 5.57 -4.08 14.92
N ALA A 488 5.86 -3.02 15.69
CA ALA A 488 5.21 -1.73 15.52
C ALA A 488 5.55 -1.14 14.16
N ALA A 489 6.83 -1.26 13.76
CA ALA A 489 7.30 -0.88 12.44
C ALA A 489 6.55 -1.60 11.31
N TRP A 490 6.34 -2.92 11.46
CA TRP A 490 5.63 -3.71 10.45
C TRP A 490 4.15 -3.33 10.37
N LEU A 491 3.47 -3.21 11.52
CA LEU A 491 2.06 -2.84 11.60
C LEU A 491 1.84 -1.44 11.02
N TRP A 492 2.73 -0.51 11.35
CA TRP A 492 2.70 0.83 10.78
C TRP A 492 2.83 0.78 9.27
N ASP A 493 3.88 0.12 8.78
CA ASP A 493 4.21 0.06 7.36
C ASP A 493 3.16 -0.64 6.49
N ARG A 494 2.44 -1.62 7.05
CA ARG A 494 1.51 -2.48 6.29
C ARG A 494 0.05 -2.13 6.48
N LEU A 495 -0.31 -1.54 7.63
CA LEU A 495 -1.72 -1.36 8.02
C LEU A 495 -2.10 0.08 8.35
N LEU A 496 -1.19 0.87 8.93
CA LEU A 496 -1.55 2.14 9.58
C LEU A 496 -0.98 3.36 8.85
N THR A 497 0.00 3.17 7.96
CA THR A 497 0.56 4.24 7.13
C THR A 497 -0.37 4.59 5.97
N GLY A 498 -0.39 5.86 5.60
CA GLY A 498 -1.11 6.36 4.44
C GLY A 498 -1.91 7.63 4.76
N TRP A 499 -2.36 8.29 3.70
CA TRP A 499 -3.15 9.51 3.80
C TRP A 499 -4.62 9.17 4.04
N GLY A 500 -5.17 9.70 5.12
CA GLY A 500 -6.59 9.68 5.43
C GLY A 500 -7.16 11.08 5.53
N ALA A 501 -8.45 11.14 5.83
CA ALA A 501 -9.17 12.39 6.03
C ALA A 501 -10.10 12.28 7.24
N LEU A 502 -9.97 13.24 8.15
CA LEU A 502 -10.97 13.48 9.19
C LEU A 502 -12.03 14.43 8.63
N TYR A 503 -13.28 14.04 8.78
CA TYR A 503 -14.45 14.87 8.56
C TYR A 503 -15.05 15.17 9.94
N PRO A 504 -14.73 16.34 10.54
CA PRO A 504 -15.34 16.76 11.79
C PRO A 504 -16.87 16.84 11.63
N GLY A 505 -17.60 16.31 12.60
CA GLY A 505 -19.07 16.21 12.56
C GLY A 505 -19.60 15.46 13.77
N ALA A 506 -20.92 15.21 13.80
CA ALA A 506 -21.57 14.46 14.88
C ALA A 506 -22.33 13.24 14.32
N PRO A 507 -21.72 12.04 14.27
CA PRO A 507 -20.34 11.72 14.66
C PRO A 507 -19.31 12.14 13.59
N ALA A 508 -18.07 12.37 14.02
CA ALA A 508 -16.96 12.62 13.10
C ALA A 508 -16.60 11.33 12.35
N ILE A 509 -16.05 11.46 11.15
CA ILE A 509 -15.64 10.30 10.33
C ILE A 509 -14.15 10.39 10.04
N MET A 510 -13.40 9.35 10.41
CA MET A 510 -12.01 9.17 9.98
C MET A 510 -11.97 8.17 8.83
N ALA A 511 -11.81 8.67 7.61
CA ALA A 511 -11.56 7.85 6.44
C ALA A 511 -10.10 7.40 6.44
N LEU A 512 -9.89 6.10 6.65
CA LEU A 512 -8.57 5.48 6.69
C LEU A 512 -8.04 5.21 5.26
N PRO A 513 -6.71 5.21 5.05
CA PRO A 513 -6.11 4.84 3.77
C PRO A 513 -6.36 3.38 3.42
N ARG A 514 -6.20 3.03 2.13
CA ARG A 514 -6.22 1.63 1.69
C ARG A 514 -4.94 0.94 2.16
N ALA A 515 -5.12 -0.13 2.94
CA ALA A 515 -4.02 -0.93 3.49
C ALA A 515 -3.88 -2.28 2.77
N ASP A 516 -2.69 -2.88 2.83
CA ASP A 516 -2.38 -4.19 2.22
C ASP A 516 -3.31 -5.30 2.71
N LEU A 517 -3.74 -5.21 3.98
CA LEU A 517 -4.61 -6.18 4.64
C LEU A 517 -5.92 -5.53 5.12
N ASP A 518 -6.56 -4.72 4.27
CA ASP A 518 -7.83 -4.06 4.58
C ASP A 518 -8.90 -5.05 5.08
N LEU A 519 -8.97 -6.25 4.49
CA LEU A 519 -9.87 -7.30 4.95
C LEU A 519 -9.59 -7.72 6.40
N VAL A 520 -8.32 -7.79 6.81
CA VAL A 520 -7.94 -8.15 8.19
C VAL A 520 -8.38 -7.06 9.16
N LEU A 521 -8.26 -5.78 8.77
CA LEU A 521 -8.75 -4.65 9.57
C LEU A 521 -10.28 -4.68 9.71
N ARG A 522 -11.01 -4.97 8.63
CA ARG A 522 -12.47 -5.15 8.65
C ARG A 522 -12.89 -6.31 9.54
N MET A 523 -12.20 -7.45 9.44
CA MET A 523 -12.43 -8.60 10.32
C MET A 523 -12.09 -8.28 11.78
N GLY A 524 -11.07 -7.46 12.02
CA GLY A 524 -10.75 -6.93 13.35
C GLY A 524 -11.77 -5.93 13.90
N GLY A 525 -12.92 -5.75 13.23
CA GLY A 525 -13.98 -4.84 13.67
C GLY A 525 -13.58 -3.36 13.62
N LEU A 526 -12.54 -3.00 12.85
CA LEU A 526 -12.08 -1.61 12.77
C LEU A 526 -13.02 -0.74 11.93
N ASP A 527 -13.64 -1.32 10.90
CA ASP A 527 -14.58 -0.60 10.04
C ASP A 527 -15.89 -0.31 10.78
N GLY A 528 -16.28 0.95 10.84
CA GLY A 528 -17.44 1.42 11.58
C GLY A 528 -17.24 1.52 13.09
N ALA A 529 -16.06 1.17 13.61
CA ALA A 529 -15.74 1.34 15.03
C ALA A 529 -15.87 2.80 15.45
N VAL A 530 -16.54 3.05 16.57
CA VAL A 530 -16.65 4.38 17.16
C VAL A 530 -15.68 4.47 18.33
N ILE A 531 -14.82 5.49 18.31
CA ILE A 531 -13.87 5.78 19.37
C ILE A 531 -14.19 7.13 20.01
N GLU A 532 -14.16 7.19 21.34
CA GLU A 532 -14.31 8.44 22.07
C GLU A 532 -12.99 9.20 22.07
N THR A 533 -13.03 10.45 21.62
CA THR A 533 -11.84 11.30 21.54
C THR A 533 -12.10 12.63 22.24
N ALA A 534 -11.06 13.44 22.42
CA ALA A 534 -11.24 14.76 23.01
C ALA A 534 -12.06 15.70 22.11
N GLY A 535 -11.99 15.52 20.78
CA GLY A 535 -12.81 16.24 19.81
C GLY A 535 -14.23 15.69 19.65
N GLY A 536 -14.58 14.61 20.35
CA GLY A 536 -15.86 13.91 20.24
C GLY A 536 -15.76 12.51 19.62
N PRO A 537 -16.89 11.81 19.44
CA PRO A 537 -16.90 10.46 18.90
C PRO A 537 -16.51 10.43 17.42
N VAL A 538 -15.56 9.56 17.07
CA VAL A 538 -15.11 9.34 15.69
C VAL A 538 -15.47 7.94 15.25
N ARG A 539 -16.17 7.83 14.12
CA ARG A 539 -16.35 6.58 13.39
C ARG A 539 -15.17 6.37 12.43
N LEU A 540 -14.49 5.24 12.55
CA LEU A 540 -13.47 4.81 11.59
C LEU A 540 -14.15 4.23 10.33
N GLN A 541 -13.67 4.62 9.15
CA GLN A 541 -14.20 4.14 7.87
C GLN A 541 -13.06 3.62 7.00
N LEU A 542 -13.11 2.33 6.64
CA LEU A 542 -12.16 1.73 5.70
C LEU A 542 -12.61 1.95 4.24
N PRO A 543 -11.68 2.08 3.29
CA PRO A 543 -11.99 2.43 1.91
C PRO A 543 -12.83 1.35 1.21
N GLY A 544 -13.87 1.78 0.50
CA GLY A 544 -14.84 0.87 -0.14
C GLY A 544 -16.01 0.47 0.77
N ALA A 545 -16.09 0.98 1.99
CA ALA A 545 -17.32 1.00 2.77
C ALA A 545 -18.18 2.20 2.32
N GLY A 546 -19.03 2.00 1.31
CA GLY A 546 -19.91 3.01 0.74
C GLY A 546 -21.00 2.38 -0.10
#